data_AF-A0A2E6PRK9-F1
#
_entry.id   AF-A0A2E6PRK9-F1
#
_cell.length_a   1.000
_cell.length_b   1.000
_cell.length_c   1.000
_cell.angle_alpha   90.00
_cell.angle_beta   90.00
_cell.angle_gamma   90.00
#
_symmetry.space_group_name_H-M   'P 1'
#
loop_
_entity.id
_entity.type
_entity.pdbx_description
1 polymer ?
#
loop_
_entity_poly.entity_id
_entity_poly.type
_entity_poly.pdbx_seq_one_letter_code
_entity_poly.pdbx_strand_id
1 'polypeptide(L)'
;MLYPGKLFWTEQGYRFSWRVMLIEKAGYAQFYIHESEKDRKKLIENHDYLTPQQEKMMATQPDMILQYAHHISKIYKDSILTLSNGKEIKFGPNPKVTADIKVALFNKGSRSFIDEKVNLSEQKRGFLHKKWILPYEN
;
A
#
# COMPACT_ATOMS: atom_id res chain seq x y z
N MET A 1 -22.69 13.48 -7.64
CA MET A 1 -21.23 13.28 -7.48
C MET A 1 -21.00 11.96 -6.77
N LEU A 2 -20.37 10.97 -7.41
CA LEU A 2 -20.33 9.56 -6.98
C LEU A 2 -19.23 9.21 -5.96
N TYR A 3 -18.35 10.15 -5.61
CA TYR A 3 -17.30 9.95 -4.61
C TYR A 3 -17.19 11.17 -3.68
N PRO A 4 -17.30 11.00 -2.35
CA PRO A 4 -17.04 12.08 -1.39
C PRO A 4 -15.53 12.33 -1.23
N GLY A 5 -15.13 13.61 -1.11
CA GLY A 5 -13.75 14.04 -0.82
C GLY A 5 -13.10 14.94 -1.88
N LYS A 6 -11.95 15.57 -1.55
CA LYS A 6 -11.17 16.37 -2.51
C LYS A 6 -10.67 15.47 -3.64
N LEU A 7 -11.08 15.81 -4.87
CA LEU A 7 -10.77 15.09 -6.12
C LEU A 7 -9.28 14.74 -6.29
N PHE A 8 -8.38 15.62 -5.82
CA PHE A 8 -6.93 15.47 -5.95
C PHE A 8 -6.31 14.47 -4.97
N TRP A 9 -7.02 14.09 -3.91
CA TRP A 9 -6.50 13.23 -2.86
C TRP A 9 -6.92 11.77 -3.04
N THR A 10 -8.19 11.52 -3.33
CA THR A 10 -8.73 10.15 -3.42
C THR A 10 -8.42 9.46 -4.74
N GLU A 11 -8.01 10.20 -5.78
CA GLU A 11 -7.66 9.77 -7.16
C GLU A 11 -8.72 8.95 -7.92
N GLN A 12 -9.80 8.51 -7.28
CA GLN A 12 -10.87 7.72 -7.88
C GLN A 12 -11.67 8.51 -8.94
N GLY A 13 -11.78 9.85 -8.78
CA GLY A 13 -12.39 10.75 -9.78
C GLY A 13 -11.41 11.49 -10.70
N TYR A 14 -10.10 11.36 -10.46
CA TYR A 14 -9.06 12.12 -11.17
C TYR A 14 -8.68 11.50 -12.52
N ARG A 15 -8.93 10.20 -12.72
CA ARG A 15 -8.66 9.48 -13.99
C ARG A 15 -9.34 10.07 -15.24
N PHE A 16 -10.34 10.95 -15.06
CA PHE A 16 -11.12 11.57 -16.14
C PHE A 16 -11.06 13.10 -16.16
N SER A 17 -10.18 13.73 -15.37
CA SER A 17 -10.09 15.19 -15.27
C SER A 17 -8.83 15.73 -15.97
N TRP A 18 -9.03 16.63 -16.95
CA TRP A 18 -8.04 17.38 -17.74
C TRP A 18 -6.89 18.11 -17.01
N ARG A 19 -6.80 18.07 -15.67
CA ARG A 19 -5.72 18.70 -14.87
C ARG A 19 -4.59 17.73 -14.50
N VAL A 20 -4.33 16.74 -15.34
CA VAL A 20 -3.41 15.60 -15.07
C VAL A 20 -1.95 16.03 -14.84
N MET A 21 -1.53 17.19 -15.35
CA MET A 21 -0.11 17.48 -15.58
C MET A 21 0.60 18.34 -14.50
N LEU A 22 -0.11 18.90 -13.51
CA LEU A 22 0.49 19.90 -12.59
C LEU A 22 0.63 19.45 -11.14
N ILE A 23 0.39 18.18 -10.81
CA ILE A 23 0.45 17.70 -9.42
C ILE A 23 1.78 16.99 -9.16
N GLU A 24 2.58 17.57 -8.26
CA GLU A 24 3.70 16.85 -7.65
C GLU A 24 3.21 16.09 -6.42
N LYS A 25 3.19 14.76 -6.53
CA LYS A 25 3.00 13.82 -5.43
C LYS A 25 4.26 13.00 -5.25
N ALA A 26 4.82 13.06 -4.06
CA ALA A 26 5.88 12.17 -3.61
C ALA A 26 5.29 11.26 -2.54
N GLY A 27 5.34 9.94 -2.79
CA GLY A 27 4.90 8.92 -1.85
C GLY A 27 6.09 8.15 -1.31
N TYR A 28 6.07 7.85 -0.01
CA TYR A 28 6.96 6.89 0.63
C TYR A 28 6.09 5.73 1.13
N ALA A 29 6.46 4.49 0.79
CA ALA A 29 5.67 3.32 1.09
C ALA A 29 6.52 2.20 1.70
N GLN A 30 6.11 1.70 2.86
CA GLN A 30 6.72 0.54 3.52
C GLN A 30 5.69 -0.56 3.67
N PHE A 31 6.00 -1.75 3.17
CA PHE A 31 5.15 -2.92 3.28
C PHE A 31 5.64 -3.84 4.37
N TYR A 32 4.71 -4.43 5.10
CA TYR A 32 4.97 -5.40 6.16
C TYR A 32 4.15 -6.65 5.92
N ILE A 33 4.82 -7.79 6.01
CA ILE A 33 4.17 -9.10 6.01
C ILE A 33 4.17 -9.67 7.43
N HIS A 34 3.03 -10.18 7.87
CA HIS A 34 2.83 -10.71 9.21
C HIS A 34 2.90 -12.23 9.22
N GLU A 35 3.53 -12.77 10.25
CA GLU A 35 3.57 -14.21 10.51
C GLU A 35 2.19 -14.71 10.99
N SER A 36 1.83 -15.95 10.64
CA SER A 36 0.52 -16.50 11.01
C SER A 36 0.43 -16.96 12.46
N GLU A 37 1.53 -17.46 13.02
CA GLU A 37 1.54 -18.06 14.36
C GLU A 37 1.93 -17.07 15.48
N LYS A 38 2.66 -16.01 15.13
CA LYS A 38 3.15 -15.01 16.09
C LYS A 38 2.86 -13.63 15.52
N ASP A 39 2.62 -12.65 16.38
CA ASP A 39 2.38 -11.25 15.96
C ASP A 39 3.67 -10.53 15.50
N ARG A 40 4.56 -11.26 14.82
CA ARG A 40 5.79 -10.73 14.25
C ARG A 40 5.51 -10.24 12.83
N LYS A 41 6.08 -9.08 12.50
CA LYS A 41 6.05 -8.52 11.15
C LYS A 41 7.46 -8.38 10.58
N LYS A 42 7.59 -8.65 9.27
CA LYS A 42 8.80 -8.47 8.50
C LYS A 42 8.60 -7.30 7.54
N LEU A 43 9.54 -6.35 7.54
CA LEU A 43 9.61 -5.29 6.54
C LEU A 43 10.01 -5.91 5.19
N ILE A 44 9.27 -5.56 4.15
CA ILE A 44 9.55 -5.92 2.77
C ILE A 44 10.38 -4.83 2.11
N GLU A 45 11.48 -5.23 1.49
CA GLU A 45 12.29 -4.37 0.65
C GLU A 45 11.63 -4.25 -0.72
N ASN A 46 10.97 -3.12 -1.00
CA ASN A 46 10.19 -2.95 -2.22
C ASN A 46 11.04 -3.09 -3.49
N HIS A 47 12.30 -2.66 -3.43
CA HIS A 47 13.25 -2.64 -4.54
C HIS A 47 13.63 -4.05 -5.03
N ASP A 48 13.42 -5.09 -4.23
CA ASP A 48 13.62 -6.48 -4.65
C ASP A 48 12.53 -6.95 -5.63
N TYR A 49 11.38 -6.27 -5.65
CA TYR A 49 10.20 -6.67 -6.41
C TYR A 49 9.77 -5.66 -7.48
N LEU A 50 10.09 -4.38 -7.27
CA LEU A 50 9.63 -3.27 -8.09
C LEU A 50 10.81 -2.49 -8.64
N THR A 51 10.70 -2.03 -9.88
CA THR A 51 11.62 -1.02 -10.40
C THR A 51 11.39 0.32 -9.69
N PRO A 52 12.38 1.23 -9.67
CA PRO A 52 12.23 2.55 -9.03
C PRO A 52 11.01 3.33 -9.53
N GLN A 53 10.66 3.18 -10.81
CA GLN A 53 9.50 3.82 -11.42
C GLN A 53 8.19 3.19 -10.93
N GLN A 54 8.13 1.86 -10.84
CA GLN A 54 6.97 1.15 -10.31
C GLN A 54 6.75 1.46 -8.82
N GLU A 55 7.82 1.53 -8.02
CA GLU A 55 7.73 1.88 -6.61
C GLU A 55 7.17 3.30 -6.43
N LYS A 56 7.69 4.28 -7.17
CA LYS A 56 7.20 5.66 -7.15
C LYS A 56 5.71 5.74 -7.52
N MET A 57 5.30 5.04 -8.58
CA MET A 57 3.90 4.99 -9.00
C MET A 57 3.01 4.28 -7.97
N MET A 58 3.50 3.17 -7.39
CA MET A 58 2.80 2.38 -6.40
C MET A 58 2.53 3.20 -5.13
N ALA A 59 3.51 3.95 -4.62
CA ALA A 59 3.37 4.71 -3.38
C ALA A 59 2.28 5.79 -3.37
N THR A 60 1.72 6.13 -4.54
CA THR A 60 0.69 7.18 -4.68
C THR A 60 -0.66 6.66 -5.16
N GLN A 61 -0.68 5.49 -5.80
CA GLN A 61 -1.87 4.94 -6.44
C GLN A 61 -2.48 3.78 -5.65
N PRO A 62 -3.72 3.91 -5.12
CA PRO A 62 -4.36 2.87 -4.31
C PRO A 62 -4.49 1.50 -4.97
N ASP A 63 -4.72 1.47 -6.29
CA ASP A 63 -4.86 0.19 -7.01
C ASP A 63 -3.53 -0.56 -7.09
N MET A 64 -2.42 0.16 -7.28
CA MET A 64 -1.09 -0.43 -7.32
C MET A 64 -0.65 -0.90 -5.94
N ILE A 65 -0.97 -0.14 -4.89
CA ILE A 65 -0.76 -0.55 -3.48
C ILE A 65 -1.44 -1.89 -3.23
N LEU A 66 -2.72 -2.01 -3.60
CA LEU A 66 -3.48 -3.23 -3.40
C LEU A 66 -2.96 -4.38 -4.26
N GLN A 67 -2.59 -4.08 -5.51
CA GLN A 67 -1.99 -5.07 -6.39
C GLN A 67 -0.68 -5.62 -5.83
N TYR A 68 0.17 -4.74 -5.31
CA TYR A 68 1.45 -5.10 -4.74
C TYR A 68 1.29 -5.87 -3.43
N ALA A 69 0.35 -5.49 -2.57
CA ALA A 69 0.03 -6.26 -1.36
C ALA A 69 -0.38 -7.71 -1.67
N HIS A 70 -1.22 -7.92 -2.70
CA HIS A 70 -1.60 -9.26 -3.15
C HIS A 70 -0.40 -10.02 -3.73
N HIS A 71 0.50 -9.32 -4.43
CA HIS A 71 1.70 -9.92 -4.99
C HIS A 71 2.64 -10.43 -3.90
N ILE A 72 2.94 -9.61 -2.89
CA ILE A 72 3.71 -10.01 -1.70
C ILE A 72 3.06 -11.21 -1.03
N SER A 73 1.74 -11.13 -0.74
CA SER A 73 1.02 -12.21 -0.07
C SER A 73 1.12 -13.53 -0.84
N LYS A 74 1.07 -13.49 -2.19
CA LYS A 74 1.23 -14.67 -3.04
C LYS A 74 2.65 -15.23 -3.04
N ILE A 75 3.69 -14.38 -3.03
CA ILE A 75 5.09 -14.81 -3.03
C ILE A 75 5.43 -15.56 -1.73
N TYR A 76 4.95 -15.04 -0.61
CA TYR A 76 5.24 -15.59 0.71
C TYR A 76 4.22 -16.63 1.18
N LYS A 77 3.27 -17.02 0.32
CA LYS A 77 2.30 -18.04 0.64
C LYS A 77 3.01 -19.37 0.91
N ASP A 78 2.70 -19.97 2.07
CA ASP A 78 3.22 -21.28 2.51
C ASP A 78 4.77 -21.33 2.56
N SER A 79 5.44 -20.18 2.70
CA SER A 79 6.89 -20.09 2.76
C SER A 79 7.41 -19.93 4.19
N ILE A 80 8.65 -20.36 4.39
CA ILE A 80 9.36 -20.24 5.67
C ILE A 80 10.59 -19.37 5.42
N LEU A 81 10.72 -18.28 6.18
CA LEU A 81 11.91 -17.44 6.16
C LEU A 81 12.76 -17.68 7.39
N THR A 82 14.02 -18.04 7.18
CA THR A 82 15.02 -18.11 8.24
C THR A 82 15.71 -16.76 8.36
N LEU A 83 15.55 -16.11 9.50
CA LEU A 83 16.28 -14.88 9.81
C LEU A 83 17.74 -15.22 10.15
N SER A 84 18.65 -14.27 9.93
CA SER A 84 20.09 -14.41 10.25
C SER A 84 20.38 -14.73 11.73
N ASN A 85 19.41 -14.52 12.62
CA ASN A 85 19.48 -14.87 14.04
C ASN A 85 18.98 -16.29 14.37
N GLY A 86 18.76 -17.14 13.35
CA GLY A 86 18.28 -18.51 13.50
C GLY A 86 16.78 -18.64 13.79
N LYS A 87 16.02 -17.54 13.85
CA LYS A 87 14.57 -17.58 14.03
C LYS A 87 13.89 -17.82 12.69
N GLU A 88 13.05 -18.85 12.64
CA GLU A 88 12.17 -19.11 11.51
C GLU A 88 10.87 -18.28 11.66
N ILE A 89 10.40 -17.73 10.53
CA ILE A 89 9.11 -17.09 10.37
C ILE A 89 8.30 -17.95 9.39
N LYS A 90 7.16 -18.46 9.84
CA LYS A 90 6.27 -19.28 9.00
C LYS A 90 5.08 -18.46 8.53
N PHE A 91 4.93 -18.36 7.22
CA PHE A 91 3.77 -17.72 6.61
C PHE A 91 2.74 -18.79 6.27
N GLY A 92 1.49 -18.56 6.66
CA GLY A 92 0.38 -19.43 6.32
C GLY A 92 -0.10 -19.28 4.87
N PRO A 93 -1.26 -19.86 4.53
CA PRO A 93 -1.78 -19.86 3.16
C PRO A 93 -2.25 -18.48 2.68
N ASN A 94 -2.57 -17.56 3.59
CA ASN A 94 -2.97 -16.18 3.31
C ASN A 94 -2.25 -15.25 4.31
N PRO A 95 -0.97 -14.93 4.08
CA PRO A 95 -0.25 -14.03 4.98
C PRO A 95 -0.86 -12.63 4.94
N LYS A 96 -1.03 -12.04 6.13
CA LYS A 96 -1.54 -10.68 6.30
C LYS A 96 -0.48 -9.68 5.84
N VAL A 97 -0.90 -8.72 5.02
CA VAL A 97 -0.02 -7.66 4.51
C VAL A 97 -0.61 -6.31 4.90
N THR A 98 0.21 -5.49 5.56
CA THR A 98 -0.12 -4.11 5.93
C THR A 98 0.90 -3.17 5.30
N ALA A 99 0.56 -1.90 5.13
CA ALA A 99 1.51 -0.92 4.64
C ALA A 99 1.38 0.41 5.39
N ASP A 100 2.52 1.06 5.65
CA ASP A 100 2.58 2.47 6.05
C ASP A 100 2.96 3.28 4.80
N ILE A 101 2.04 4.11 4.34
CA ILE A 101 2.25 4.93 3.15
C ILE A 101 1.97 6.37 3.48
N LYS A 102 2.95 7.23 3.23
CA LYS A 102 2.88 8.67 3.44
C LYS A 102 3.03 9.38 2.12
N VAL A 103 2.08 10.25 1.81
CA VAL A 103 2.10 11.03 0.57
C VAL A 103 2.19 12.51 0.92
N ALA A 104 3.13 13.20 0.28
CA ALA A 104 3.22 14.65 0.28
C ALA A 104 2.57 15.19 -0.98
N LEU A 105 1.72 16.21 -0.80
CA LEU A 105 1.05 16.92 -1.89
C LEU A 105 1.52 18.39 -1.87
N PHE A 106 2.10 18.87 -2.97
CA PHE A 106 2.49 20.28 -3.15
C PHE A 106 3.27 20.90 -1.99
N ASN A 107 4.35 20.25 -1.54
CA ASN A 107 5.23 20.75 -0.47
C ASN A 107 4.53 21.03 0.88
N LYS A 108 3.27 20.58 1.08
CA LYS A 108 2.47 20.80 2.30
C LYS A 108 2.68 19.73 3.38
N GLY A 109 3.88 19.15 3.45
CA GLY A 109 4.20 18.05 4.37
C GLY A 109 3.60 16.71 3.95
N SER A 110 4.18 15.62 4.45
CA SER A 110 3.69 14.26 4.22
C SER A 110 2.58 13.90 5.20
N ARG A 111 1.57 13.16 4.74
CA ARG A 111 0.48 12.63 5.57
C ARG A 111 0.25 11.16 5.28
N SER A 112 -0.23 10.43 6.26
CA SER A 112 -0.66 9.04 6.07
C SER A 112 -1.76 8.97 5.04
N PHE A 113 -1.53 8.18 3.98
CA PHE A 113 -2.43 8.02 2.86
C PHE A 113 -3.41 6.87 3.06
N ILE A 114 -2.98 5.84 3.78
CA ILE A 114 -3.74 4.62 4.05
C ILE A 114 -3.73 4.31 5.53
N ASP A 115 -4.72 3.55 5.99
CA ASP A 115 -4.73 2.99 7.34
C ASP A 115 -3.74 1.82 7.45
N GLU A 116 -2.70 2.00 8.26
CA GLU A 116 -1.63 1.03 8.51
C GLU A 116 -2.10 -0.28 9.15
N LYS A 117 -3.29 -0.28 9.78
CA LYS A 117 -3.82 -1.45 10.50
C LYS A 117 -4.63 -2.36 9.58
N VAL A 118 -5.03 -1.87 8.41
CA VAL A 118 -5.88 -2.61 7.48
C VAL A 118 -5.07 -3.71 6.81
N ASN A 119 -5.61 -4.92 6.83
CA ASN A 119 -5.08 -6.03 6.06
C ASN A 119 -5.41 -5.82 4.57
N LEU A 120 -4.41 -5.43 3.79
CA LEU A 120 -4.54 -5.20 2.36
C LEU A 120 -4.66 -6.49 1.56
N SER A 121 -4.16 -7.64 2.06
CA SER A 121 -4.23 -8.90 1.32
C SER A 121 -5.65 -9.48 1.22
N GLU A 122 -6.56 -9.06 2.10
CA GLU A 122 -7.97 -9.46 2.10
C GLU A 122 -8.89 -8.46 1.39
N GLN A 123 -8.37 -7.28 1.00
CA GLN A 123 -9.20 -6.27 0.35
C GLN A 123 -9.49 -6.66 -1.10
N LYS A 124 -10.75 -6.54 -1.51
CA LYS A 124 -11.14 -6.83 -2.90
C LYS A 124 -10.71 -5.70 -3.82
N ARG A 125 -10.19 -6.06 -4.99
CA ARG A 125 -9.96 -5.12 -6.09
C ARG A 125 -11.31 -4.66 -6.65
N GLY A 126 -11.39 -3.39 -7.04
CA GLY A 126 -12.59 -2.83 -7.64
C GLY A 126 -12.57 -1.31 -7.70
N PHE A 127 -13.53 -0.77 -8.45
CA PHE A 127 -13.76 0.66 -8.61
C PHE A 127 -14.51 1.29 -7.43
N LEU A 128 -15.07 0.48 -6.54
CA LEU A 128 -15.76 0.97 -5.35
C LEU A 128 -14.81 1.75 -4.44
N HIS A 129 -15.39 2.69 -3.68
CA HIS A 129 -14.66 3.49 -2.74
C HIS A 129 -13.97 2.61 -1.68
N LYS A 130 -12.65 2.75 -1.59
CA LYS A 130 -11.81 2.00 -0.68
C LYS A 130 -11.78 2.70 0.68
N LYS A 131 -12.43 2.10 1.69
CA LYS A 131 -12.56 2.66 3.05
C LYS A 131 -11.24 2.85 3.80
N TRP A 132 -10.19 2.16 3.37
CA TRP A 132 -8.86 2.20 3.99
C TRP A 132 -8.01 3.38 3.50
N ILE A 133 -8.46 4.15 2.52
CA ILE A 133 -7.81 5.39 2.11
C ILE A 133 -8.26 6.49 3.07
N LEU A 134 -7.30 7.12 3.73
CA LEU A 134 -7.59 8.18 4.69
C LEU A 134 -7.95 9.48 3.96
N PRO A 135 -8.88 10.30 4.48
CA PRO A 135 -9.17 11.61 3.91
C PRO A 135 -8.01 12.59 4.16
N TYR A 136 -7.90 13.62 3.30
CA TYR A 136 -6.84 14.63 3.42
C TYR A 136 -7.05 15.58 4.61
N GLU A 137 -8.30 15.93 4.86
CA GLU A 137 -8.79 16.80 5.93
C GLU A 137 -9.87 16.02 6.69
N ASN A 138 -9.88 16.15 8.02
CA ASN A 138 -10.96 15.64 8.88
C ASN A 138 -12.25 16.42 8.64
#